data_AF-K5VYQ9-F1
#
_entry.id   AF-K5VYQ9-F1
#
_cell.length_a   1.000
_cell.length_b   1.000
_cell.length_c   1.000
_cell.angle_alpha   90.00
_cell.angle_beta   90.00
_cell.angle_gamma   90.00
#
_symmetry.space_group_name_H-M   'P 1'
#
loop_
_entity.id
_entity.type
_entity.pdbx_description
1 polymer ?
#
loop_
_entity_poly.entity_id
_entity_poly.type
_entity_poly.pdbx_seq_one_letter_code
_entity_poly.pdbx_strand_id
1 'polypeptide(L)'
;MASPRPLVCVFLKLPPSHQSVLRIHEIAWNVFLPQMNRLSQALDAAHTTHPLSEVRKFWSEVRRSAAEKVDKLERVAIMNYNTAFAFLRFLDAVRGGRDGSGSYSEFQYSADEAFDEARKAQDVMLEFREEVRIAVGRITTMLSSDDKDVSSFVTESSQSLLELATGIEECNAILEEHRGEVKEVQRQSLDEKDNRLSEEEFQMVREKWQSFKELSEPPAFRWQALWREIRGSEDDQGPTTTSHIPTSPIMSSYSSKSHKILFWRKFFRRISSCFD
;
A
#
# COMPACT_ATOMS: atom_id res chain seq x y z
N MET A 1 27.05 -42.79 7.84
CA MET A 1 26.10 -41.66 7.85
C MET A 1 25.87 -41.27 6.40
N ALA A 2 24.64 -41.38 5.89
CA ALA A 2 24.32 -40.93 4.55
C ALA A 2 24.26 -39.39 4.56
N SER A 3 24.97 -38.73 3.65
CA SER A 3 24.85 -37.28 3.48
C SER A 3 23.39 -36.94 3.12
N PRO A 4 22.78 -35.92 3.73
CA PRO A 4 21.44 -35.49 3.34
C PRO A 4 21.47 -35.11 1.86
N ARG A 5 20.52 -35.65 1.10
CA ARG A 5 20.40 -35.35 -0.33
C ARG A 5 19.98 -33.88 -0.48
N PRO A 6 20.52 -33.16 -1.47
CA PRO A 6 20.08 -31.80 -1.74
C PRO A 6 18.59 -31.80 -2.08
N LEU A 7 17.84 -30.86 -1.49
CA LEU A 7 16.43 -30.67 -1.78
C LEU A 7 16.25 -30.35 -3.28
N VAL A 8 15.42 -31.13 -3.96
CA VAL A 8 15.03 -30.87 -5.36
C VAL A 8 13.63 -30.27 -5.35
N CYS A 9 13.46 -29.15 -6.06
CA CYS A 9 12.16 -28.49 -6.14
C CYS A 9 11.36 -29.11 -7.30
N VAL A 10 10.15 -29.59 -7.03
CA VAL A 10 9.29 -30.21 -8.06
C VAL A 10 8.66 -29.16 -8.97
N PHE A 11 8.22 -28.07 -8.37
CA PHE A 11 7.59 -26.95 -9.06
C PHE A 11 7.98 -25.66 -8.37
N LEU A 12 8.53 -24.72 -9.14
CA LEU A 12 8.75 -23.36 -8.66
C LEU A 12 7.50 -22.52 -8.94
N LYS A 13 7.04 -21.81 -7.91
CA LYS A 13 5.92 -20.86 -8.05
C LYS A 13 6.45 -19.53 -8.55
N LEU A 14 5.63 -18.84 -9.35
CA LEU A 14 5.88 -17.46 -9.73
C LEU A 14 5.62 -16.53 -8.54
N PRO A 15 6.25 -15.34 -8.49
CA PRO A 15 5.96 -14.37 -7.44
C PRO A 15 4.50 -13.90 -7.52
N PRO A 16 3.99 -13.28 -6.44
CA PRO A 16 2.75 -12.50 -6.50
C PRO A 16 2.79 -11.44 -7.61
N SER A 17 1.62 -10.95 -8.00
CA SER A 17 1.53 -9.92 -9.03
C SER A 17 2.25 -8.64 -8.57
N HIS A 18 3.21 -8.18 -9.36
CA HIS A 18 3.91 -6.91 -9.14
C HIS A 18 2.95 -5.70 -9.18
N GLN A 19 1.76 -5.86 -9.78
CA GLN A 19 0.77 -4.79 -9.85
C GLN A 19 0.18 -4.47 -8.48
N SER A 20 0.19 -5.40 -7.53
CA SER A 20 -0.42 -5.21 -6.22
C SER A 20 0.29 -4.09 -5.44
N VAL A 21 1.62 -4.15 -5.33
CA VAL A 21 2.42 -3.14 -4.60
C VAL A 21 2.32 -1.76 -5.27
N LEU A 22 2.45 -1.72 -6.61
CA LEU A 22 2.32 -0.48 -7.38
C LEU A 22 0.95 0.16 -7.17
N ARG A 23 -0.14 -0.61 -7.31
CA ARG A 23 -1.50 -0.07 -7.18
C ARG A 23 -1.81 0.38 -5.76
N ILE A 24 -1.31 -0.32 -4.74
CA ILE A 24 -1.42 0.13 -3.34
C ILE A 24 -0.76 1.51 -3.18
N HIS A 25 0.46 1.69 -3.70
CA HIS A 25 1.13 2.99 -3.68
C HIS A 25 0.34 4.05 -4.45
N GLU A 26 -0.16 3.73 -5.64
CA GLU A 26 -0.95 4.65 -6.46
C GLU A 26 -2.24 5.09 -5.76
N ILE A 27 -2.93 4.20 -5.04
CA ILE A 27 -4.11 4.58 -4.25
C ILE A 27 -3.71 5.52 -3.12
N ALA A 28 -2.66 5.18 -2.37
CA ALA A 28 -2.22 6.02 -1.27
C ALA A 28 -1.78 7.42 -1.74
N TRP A 29 -1.09 7.48 -2.88
CA TRP A 29 -0.60 8.72 -3.46
C TRP A 29 -1.69 9.55 -4.16
N ASN A 30 -2.58 8.92 -4.92
CA ASN A 30 -3.54 9.62 -5.79
C ASN A 30 -4.94 9.73 -5.17
N VAL A 31 -5.23 8.99 -4.10
CA VAL A 31 -6.51 9.05 -3.40
C VAL A 31 -6.30 9.56 -1.99
N PHE A 32 -5.55 8.85 -1.14
CA PHE A 32 -5.48 9.18 0.28
C PHE A 32 -4.88 10.57 0.52
N LEU A 33 -3.70 10.84 -0.05
CA LEU A 33 -3.05 12.13 0.12
C LEU A 33 -3.91 13.31 -0.40
N PRO A 34 -4.45 13.29 -1.63
CA PRO A 34 -5.31 14.36 -2.12
C PRO A 34 -6.55 14.61 -1.25
N GLN A 35 -7.21 13.56 -0.76
CA GLN A 35 -8.38 13.76 0.10
C GLN A 35 -7.99 14.32 1.47
N MET A 36 -6.86 13.90 2.07
CA MET A 36 -6.36 14.51 3.30
C MET A 36 -6.02 15.99 3.10
N ASN A 37 -5.43 16.35 1.96
CA ASN A 37 -5.13 17.75 1.62
C ASN A 37 -6.39 18.57 1.40
N ARG A 38 -7.39 18.00 0.71
CA ARG A 38 -8.70 18.64 0.52
C ARG A 38 -9.41 18.91 1.84
N LEU A 39 -9.39 17.96 2.77
CA LEU A 39 -9.91 18.15 4.13
C LEU A 39 -9.18 19.29 4.87
N SER A 40 -7.87 19.40 4.68
CA SER A 40 -7.09 20.48 5.31
C SER A 40 -7.42 21.84 4.71
N GLN A 41 -7.57 21.92 3.39
CA GLN A 41 -7.97 23.15 2.69
C GLN A 41 -9.39 23.58 3.07
N ALA A 42 -10.33 22.63 3.17
CA ALA A 42 -11.69 22.89 3.62
C ALA A 42 -11.68 23.40 5.07
N LEU A 43 -10.84 22.81 5.93
CA LEU A 43 -10.66 23.28 7.29
C LEU A 43 -10.07 24.70 7.33
N ASP A 44 -9.01 24.97 6.58
CA ASP A 44 -8.36 26.29 6.51
C ASP A 44 -9.34 27.36 6.01
N ALA A 45 -10.15 27.05 5.00
CA ALA A 45 -11.20 27.94 4.51
C ALA A 45 -12.23 28.28 5.60
N ALA A 46 -12.70 27.27 6.35
CA ALA A 46 -13.58 27.47 7.50
C ALA A 46 -12.86 28.19 8.68
N HIS A 47 -11.53 28.16 8.71
CA HIS A 47 -10.70 28.82 9.73
C HIS A 47 -10.42 30.29 9.43
N THR A 48 -10.30 30.68 8.15
CA THR A 48 -10.14 32.10 7.77
C THR A 48 -11.29 32.96 8.28
N THR A 49 -12.46 32.36 8.46
CA THR A 49 -13.60 32.98 9.11
C THR A 49 -13.57 32.81 10.63
N HIS A 50 -12.94 31.75 11.17
CA HIS A 50 -13.01 31.32 12.58
C HIS A 50 -11.70 30.71 13.14
N PRO A 51 -10.82 31.49 13.79
CA PRO A 51 -9.58 30.97 14.37
C PRO A 51 -9.86 30.12 15.62
N LEU A 52 -9.67 28.80 15.52
CA LEU A 52 -9.73 27.83 16.62
C LEU A 52 -8.43 27.02 16.64
N SER A 53 -7.43 27.50 17.38
CA SER A 53 -6.13 26.83 17.52
C SER A 53 -6.24 25.36 17.95
N GLU A 54 -7.27 25.02 18.73
CA GLU A 54 -7.56 23.65 19.17
C GLU A 54 -7.93 22.73 18.00
N VAL A 55 -8.75 23.21 17.06
CA VAL A 55 -9.16 22.42 15.89
C VAL A 55 -7.97 22.14 14.97
N ARG A 56 -7.09 23.12 14.76
CA ARG A 56 -5.88 22.95 13.93
C ARG A 56 -4.90 21.96 14.56
N LYS A 57 -4.71 22.06 15.88
CA LYS A 57 -3.89 21.11 16.64
C LYS A 57 -4.46 19.69 16.55
N PHE A 58 -5.76 19.54 16.80
CA PHE A 58 -6.45 18.25 16.71
C PHE A 58 -6.31 17.63 15.31
N TRP A 59 -6.54 18.41 14.26
CA TRP A 59 -6.38 17.92 12.88
C TRP A 59 -4.94 17.51 12.55
N SER A 60 -3.94 18.23 13.06
CA SER A 60 -2.54 17.89 12.87
C SER A 60 -2.18 16.55 13.54
N GLU A 61 -2.75 16.27 14.71
CA GLU A 61 -2.60 14.97 15.39
C GLU A 61 -3.24 13.83 14.56
N VAL A 62 -4.42 14.07 13.99
CA VAL A 62 -5.10 13.11 13.10
C VAL A 62 -4.27 12.83 11.85
N ARG A 63 -3.67 13.87 11.24
CA ARG A 63 -2.78 13.70 10.07
C ARG A 63 -1.52 12.91 10.42
N ARG A 64 -0.94 13.13 11.60
CA ARG A 64 0.22 12.35 12.08
C ARG A 64 -0.14 10.87 12.23
N SER A 65 -1.26 10.58 12.89
CA SER A 65 -1.79 9.23 13.06
C SER A 65 -2.11 8.57 11.71
N ALA A 66 -2.72 9.30 10.77
CA ALA A 66 -2.97 8.83 9.41
C ALA A 66 -1.68 8.44 8.66
N ALA A 67 -0.63 9.25 8.78
CA ALA A 67 0.65 8.94 8.16
C ALA A 67 1.27 7.64 8.71
N GLU A 68 1.18 7.41 10.03
CA GLU A 68 1.62 6.17 10.68
C GLU A 68 0.81 4.95 10.23
N LYS A 69 -0.46 5.13 9.89
CA LYS A 69 -1.30 4.05 9.34
C LYS A 69 -0.91 3.73 7.90
N VAL A 70 -0.62 4.73 7.08
CA VAL A 70 -0.18 4.53 5.69
C VAL A 70 1.22 3.89 5.60
N ASP A 71 2.08 4.04 6.62
CA ASP A 71 3.36 3.29 6.75
C ASP A 71 3.16 1.77 6.66
N LYS A 72 2.01 1.25 7.11
CA LYS A 72 1.71 -0.19 7.03
C LYS A 72 1.61 -0.69 5.59
N LEU A 73 1.29 0.17 4.63
CA LEU A 73 1.29 -0.18 3.22
C LEU A 73 2.72 -0.33 2.67
N GLU A 74 3.68 0.47 3.14
CA GLU A 74 5.08 0.27 2.77
C GLU A 74 5.61 -1.06 3.31
N ARG A 75 5.23 -1.43 4.53
CA ARG A 75 5.67 -2.71 5.12
C ARG A 75 5.31 -3.92 4.25
N VAL A 76 4.17 -3.89 3.56
CA VAL A 76 3.80 -4.93 2.59
C VAL A 76 4.80 -4.98 1.43
N ALA A 77 5.24 -3.83 0.90
CA ALA A 77 6.28 -3.76 -0.13
C ALA A 77 7.63 -4.32 0.37
N ILE A 78 8.03 -3.96 1.59
CA ILE A 78 9.28 -4.44 2.21
C ILE A 78 9.23 -5.98 2.39
N MET A 79 8.11 -6.53 2.88
CA MET A 79 7.97 -7.98 3.04
C MET A 79 8.00 -8.71 1.69
N ASN A 80 7.44 -8.11 0.64
CA ASN A 80 7.55 -8.63 -0.72
C ASN A 80 8.99 -8.65 -1.23
N TYR A 81 9.75 -7.58 -1.00
CA TYR A 81 11.17 -7.53 -1.30
C TYR A 81 11.95 -8.63 -0.57
N ASN A 82 11.72 -8.79 0.73
CA ASN A 82 12.39 -9.81 1.56
C ASN A 82 12.06 -11.23 1.07
N THR A 83 10.79 -11.49 0.77
CA THR A 83 10.32 -12.77 0.21
C THR A 83 11.04 -13.08 -1.10
N ALA A 84 11.11 -12.09 -2.00
CA ALA A 84 11.79 -12.25 -3.28
C ALA A 84 13.29 -12.49 -3.14
N PHE A 85 13.93 -11.74 -2.25
CA PHE A 85 15.35 -11.89 -1.94
C PHE A 85 15.67 -13.29 -1.38
N ALA A 86 14.88 -13.75 -0.40
CA ALA A 86 15.05 -15.07 0.19
C ALA A 86 14.83 -16.19 -0.83
N PHE A 87 13.82 -16.05 -1.70
CA PHE A 87 13.57 -17.01 -2.77
C PHE A 87 14.73 -17.10 -3.77
N LEU A 88 15.29 -15.96 -4.19
CA LEU A 88 16.43 -15.93 -5.11
C LEU A 88 17.68 -16.56 -4.47
N ARG A 89 17.91 -16.33 -3.18
CA ARG A 89 18.98 -17.02 -2.43
C ARG A 89 18.78 -18.53 -2.38
N PHE A 90 17.53 -18.99 -2.21
CA PHE A 90 17.19 -20.41 -2.31
C PHE A 90 17.51 -20.97 -3.70
N LEU A 91 17.12 -20.28 -4.79
CA LEU A 91 17.46 -20.70 -6.14
C LEU A 91 18.98 -20.79 -6.38
N ASP A 92 19.74 -19.82 -5.89
CA ASP A 92 21.21 -19.81 -6.01
C ASP A 92 21.87 -20.93 -5.19
N ALA A 93 21.29 -21.32 -4.04
CA ALA A 93 21.76 -22.45 -3.24
C ALA A 93 21.53 -23.78 -3.98
N VAL A 94 20.32 -23.99 -4.51
CA VAL A 94 19.95 -25.18 -5.28
C VAL A 94 20.82 -25.31 -6.53
N ARG A 95 21.00 -24.23 -7.31
CA ARG A 95 21.84 -24.26 -8.53
C ARG A 95 23.31 -24.53 -8.22
N GLY A 96 23.80 -24.03 -7.09
CA GLY A 96 25.17 -24.26 -6.63
C GLY A 96 25.41 -25.65 -6.01
N GLY A 97 24.40 -26.53 -5.97
CA GLY A 97 24.49 -27.85 -5.35
C GLY A 97 24.69 -27.81 -3.83
N ARG A 98 24.37 -26.67 -3.19
CA ARG A 98 24.41 -26.50 -1.73
C ARG A 98 23.11 -26.97 -1.11
N ASP A 99 23.15 -27.26 0.20
CA ASP A 99 21.92 -27.44 0.96
C ASP A 99 21.13 -26.12 0.98
N GLY A 100 19.94 -26.14 0.37
CA GLY A 100 19.03 -25.00 0.27
C GLY A 100 18.05 -24.88 1.43
N SER A 101 18.09 -25.80 2.41
CA SER A 101 17.11 -25.89 3.50
C SER A 101 16.97 -24.59 4.30
N GLY A 102 18.10 -23.96 4.67
CA GLY A 102 18.11 -22.70 5.40
C GLY A 102 17.49 -21.55 4.60
N SER A 103 17.86 -21.39 3.33
CA SER A 103 17.29 -20.34 2.47
C SER A 103 15.81 -20.58 2.15
N TYR A 104 15.38 -21.84 2.04
CA TYR A 104 13.98 -22.18 1.89
C TYR A 104 13.16 -21.84 3.13
N SER A 105 13.71 -22.12 4.33
CA SER A 105 13.07 -21.73 5.59
C SER A 105 12.94 -20.21 5.73
N GLU A 106 13.98 -19.46 5.33
CA GLU A 106 13.96 -17.98 5.32
C GLU A 106 12.90 -17.45 4.35
N PHE A 107 12.75 -18.08 3.19
CA PHE A 107 11.71 -17.75 2.21
C PHE A 107 10.30 -18.02 2.76
N GLN A 108 10.06 -19.19 3.34
CA GLN A 108 8.76 -19.53 3.94
C GLN A 108 8.39 -18.57 5.06
N TYR A 109 9.34 -18.27 5.95
CA TYR A 109 9.16 -17.27 7.01
C TYR A 109 8.80 -15.89 6.45
N SER A 110 9.53 -15.42 5.43
CA SER A 110 9.26 -14.12 4.81
C SER A 110 7.88 -14.08 4.12
N ALA A 111 7.45 -15.18 3.50
CA ALA A 111 6.14 -15.30 2.89
C ALA A 111 5.02 -15.28 3.94
N ASP A 112 5.21 -15.95 5.08
CA ASP A 112 4.28 -15.87 6.22
C ASP A 112 4.17 -14.43 6.75
N GLU A 113 5.30 -13.73 6.92
CA GLU A 113 5.29 -12.31 7.31
C GLU A 113 4.59 -11.42 6.28
N ALA A 114 4.81 -11.64 4.97
CA ALA A 114 4.12 -10.88 3.92
C ALA A 114 2.60 -11.08 3.97
N PHE A 115 2.15 -12.33 4.20
CA PHE A 115 0.74 -12.65 4.34
C PHE A 115 0.10 -11.97 5.56
N ASP A 116 0.78 -12.00 6.70
CA ASP A 116 0.28 -11.40 7.94
C ASP A 116 0.34 -9.86 7.92
N GLU A 117 1.37 -9.26 7.34
CA GLU A 117 1.45 -7.80 7.18
C GLU A 117 0.38 -7.28 6.23
N ALA A 118 0.07 -8.00 5.15
CA ALA A 118 -1.04 -7.62 4.28
C ALA A 118 -2.40 -7.65 5.02
N ARG A 119 -2.61 -8.61 5.95
CA ARG A 119 -3.81 -8.63 6.80
C ARG A 119 -3.84 -7.43 7.73
N LYS A 120 -2.74 -7.17 8.46
CA LYS A 120 -2.64 -6.02 9.38
C LYS A 120 -2.87 -4.70 8.64
N ALA A 121 -2.35 -4.58 7.42
CA ALA A 121 -2.57 -3.41 6.59
C ALA A 121 -4.06 -3.21 6.27
N GLN A 122 -4.83 -4.27 5.98
CA GLN A 122 -6.28 -4.17 5.76
C GLN A 122 -7.00 -3.62 6.99
N ASP A 123 -6.69 -4.17 8.17
CA ASP A 123 -7.29 -3.74 9.44
C ASP A 123 -6.97 -2.26 9.72
N VAL A 124 -5.70 -1.87 9.55
CA VAL A 124 -5.24 -0.50 9.78
C VAL A 124 -5.83 0.50 8.78
N MET A 125 -6.11 0.09 7.53
CA MET A 125 -6.81 0.96 6.57
C MET A 125 -8.27 1.21 6.96
N LEU A 126 -8.93 0.23 7.60
CA LEU A 126 -10.27 0.45 8.16
C LEU A 126 -10.23 1.41 9.34
N GLU A 127 -9.24 1.28 10.24
CA GLU A 127 -9.02 2.23 11.34
C GLU A 127 -8.73 3.64 10.83
N PHE A 128 -7.91 3.77 9.77
CA PHE A 128 -7.61 5.05 9.12
C PHE A 128 -8.89 5.74 8.64
N ARG A 129 -9.76 5.01 7.93
CA ARG A 129 -11.07 5.52 7.49
C ARG A 129 -11.88 6.07 8.67
N GLU A 130 -11.98 5.28 9.72
CA GLU A 130 -12.86 5.55 10.84
C GLU A 130 -12.36 6.72 11.67
N GLU A 131 -11.05 6.81 11.90
CA GLU A 131 -10.43 7.92 12.60
C GLU A 131 -10.65 9.25 11.88
N VAL A 132 -10.46 9.29 10.55
CA VAL A 132 -10.72 10.50 9.76
C VAL A 132 -12.20 10.88 9.80
N ARG A 133 -13.10 9.90 9.71
CA ARG A 133 -14.55 10.12 9.82
C ARG A 133 -14.93 10.73 11.18
N ILE A 134 -14.42 10.16 12.28
CA ILE A 134 -14.65 10.66 13.63
C ILE A 134 -14.07 12.08 13.77
N ALA A 135 -12.88 12.33 13.24
CA ALA A 135 -12.23 13.63 13.29
C ALA A 135 -13.06 14.71 12.59
N VAL A 136 -13.52 14.44 11.36
CA VAL A 136 -14.41 15.35 10.63
C VAL A 136 -15.70 15.63 11.41
N GLY A 137 -16.28 14.61 12.04
CA GLY A 137 -17.47 14.77 12.88
C GLY A 137 -17.24 15.70 14.06
N ARG A 138 -16.13 15.50 14.80
CA ARG A 138 -15.75 16.37 15.92
C ARG A 138 -15.47 17.80 15.50
N ILE A 139 -14.74 17.98 14.40
CA ILE A 139 -14.45 19.31 13.84
C ILE A 139 -15.76 20.01 13.45
N THR A 140 -16.67 19.32 12.79
CA THR A 140 -18.01 19.86 12.47
C THR A 140 -18.72 20.34 13.74
N THR A 141 -18.74 19.54 14.81
CA THR A 141 -19.36 19.95 16.08
C THR A 141 -18.70 21.18 16.69
N MET A 142 -17.36 21.27 16.68
CA MET A 142 -16.61 22.43 17.18
C MET A 142 -16.87 23.69 16.36
N LEU A 143 -17.09 23.56 15.05
CA LEU A 143 -17.41 24.70 14.19
C LEU A 143 -18.88 25.14 14.33
N SER A 144 -19.80 24.21 14.57
CA SER A 144 -21.24 24.49 14.69
C SER A 144 -21.65 25.10 16.03
N SER A 145 -20.88 24.94 17.10
CA SER A 145 -21.21 25.49 18.44
C SER A 145 -21.21 27.01 18.51
N ASP A 146 -20.72 27.67 17.46
CA ASP A 146 -20.50 29.11 17.39
C ASP A 146 -21.53 29.86 16.49
N ASP A 147 -22.68 29.25 16.17
CA ASP A 147 -23.79 29.84 15.37
C ASP A 147 -23.40 30.24 13.93
N LYS A 148 -22.47 29.47 13.33
CA LYS A 148 -21.83 29.77 12.04
C LYS A 148 -22.25 28.81 10.93
N ASP A 149 -22.12 29.27 9.69
CA ASP A 149 -22.35 28.46 8.50
C ASP A 149 -21.18 27.50 8.23
N VAL A 150 -21.36 26.23 8.58
CA VAL A 150 -20.39 25.13 8.37
C VAL A 150 -20.70 24.33 7.09
N SER A 151 -21.70 24.74 6.30
CA SER A 151 -22.23 23.95 5.17
C SER A 151 -21.18 23.59 4.12
N SER A 152 -20.25 24.51 3.83
CA SER A 152 -19.16 24.30 2.87
C SER A 152 -18.19 23.21 3.35
N PHE A 153 -17.75 23.26 4.61
CA PHE A 153 -16.89 22.25 5.21
C PHE A 153 -17.57 20.88 5.24
N VAL A 154 -18.86 20.82 5.62
CA VAL A 154 -19.62 19.56 5.65
C VAL A 154 -19.72 18.93 4.26
N THR A 155 -19.96 19.74 3.23
CA THR A 155 -20.09 19.25 1.85
C THR A 155 -18.76 18.70 1.33
N GLU A 156 -17.68 19.47 1.47
CA GLU A 156 -16.33 19.09 1.03
C GLU A 156 -15.80 17.86 1.78
N SER A 157 -16.05 17.80 3.09
CA SER A 157 -15.63 16.67 3.91
C SER A 157 -16.42 15.40 3.61
N SER A 158 -17.73 15.50 3.34
CA SER A 158 -18.54 14.35 2.93
C SER A 158 -18.05 13.74 1.62
N GLN A 159 -17.72 14.56 0.61
CA GLN A 159 -17.15 14.08 -0.64
C GLN A 159 -15.78 13.41 -0.41
N SER A 160 -14.91 14.05 0.39
CA SER A 160 -13.57 13.52 0.68
C SER A 160 -13.63 12.18 1.42
N LEU A 161 -14.54 12.04 2.39
CA LEU A 161 -14.76 10.79 3.13
C LEU A 161 -15.28 9.67 2.23
N LEU A 162 -16.13 9.98 1.25
CA LEU A 162 -16.61 9.00 0.28
C LEU A 162 -15.47 8.48 -0.60
N GLU A 163 -14.67 9.39 -1.18
CA GLU A 163 -13.51 9.03 -1.99
C GLU A 163 -12.47 8.23 -1.19
N LEU A 164 -12.23 8.60 0.07
CA LEU A 164 -11.37 7.83 0.98
C LEU A 164 -11.92 6.42 1.20
N ALA A 165 -13.22 6.28 1.48
CA ALA A 165 -13.84 4.97 1.70
C ALA A 165 -13.70 4.07 0.46
N THR A 166 -13.97 4.61 -0.73
CA THR A 166 -13.80 3.88 -2.00
C THR A 166 -12.35 3.47 -2.25
N GLY A 167 -11.39 4.37 -2.03
CA GLY A 167 -9.97 4.04 -2.15
C GLY A 167 -9.52 2.96 -1.17
N ILE A 168 -10.04 2.98 0.07
CA ILE A 168 -9.73 1.98 1.10
C ILE A 168 -10.31 0.61 0.73
N GLU A 169 -11.53 0.57 0.20
CA GLU A 169 -12.13 -0.66 -0.32
C GLU A 169 -11.31 -1.26 -1.48
N GLU A 170 -10.85 -0.42 -2.42
CA GLU A 170 -9.99 -0.87 -3.51
C GLU A 170 -8.64 -1.39 -2.99
N CYS A 171 -8.02 -0.66 -2.06
CA CYS A 171 -6.76 -1.07 -1.42
C CYS A 171 -6.91 -2.42 -0.70
N ASN A 172 -8.00 -2.61 0.05
CA ASN A 172 -8.27 -3.85 0.78
C ASN A 172 -8.53 -5.03 -0.16
N ALA A 173 -9.18 -4.81 -1.29
CA ALA A 173 -9.36 -5.84 -2.31
C ALA A 173 -8.02 -6.30 -2.91
N ILE A 174 -7.10 -5.35 -3.18
CA ILE A 174 -5.75 -5.67 -3.67
C ILE A 174 -4.94 -6.44 -2.60
N LEU A 175 -5.03 -6.02 -1.34
CA LEU A 175 -4.36 -6.72 -0.23
C LEU A 175 -4.91 -8.15 -0.05
N GLU A 176 -6.21 -8.37 -0.22
CA GLU A 176 -6.80 -9.70 -0.16
C GLU A 176 -6.34 -10.60 -1.31
N GLU A 177 -6.35 -10.08 -2.55
CA GLU A 177 -5.84 -10.78 -3.72
C GLU A 177 -4.36 -11.16 -3.52
N HIS A 178 -3.55 -10.21 -3.06
CA HIS A 178 -2.14 -10.41 -2.77
C HIS A 178 -1.92 -11.53 -1.73
N ARG A 179 -2.71 -11.56 -0.65
CA ARG A 179 -2.67 -12.65 0.35
C ARG A 179 -2.98 -14.02 -0.27
N GLY A 180 -3.92 -14.07 -1.21
CA GLY A 180 -4.22 -15.27 -1.99
C GLY A 180 -3.00 -15.74 -2.80
N GLU A 181 -2.34 -14.82 -3.50
CA GLU A 181 -1.14 -15.13 -4.30
C GLU A 181 0.04 -15.60 -3.43
N VAL A 182 0.30 -14.93 -2.30
CA VAL A 182 1.36 -15.34 -1.35
C VAL A 182 1.09 -16.75 -0.81
N LYS A 183 -0.18 -17.07 -0.52
CA LYS A 183 -0.55 -18.43 -0.07
C LYS A 183 -0.30 -19.50 -1.15
N GLU A 184 -0.47 -19.17 -2.43
CA GLU A 184 -0.11 -20.09 -3.52
C GLU A 184 1.40 -20.29 -3.66
N VAL A 185 2.18 -19.25 -3.38
CA VAL A 185 3.64 -19.30 -3.32
C VAL A 185 4.12 -20.20 -2.18
N GLN A 186 3.50 -20.11 -1.00
CA GLN A 186 3.82 -20.96 0.16
C GLN A 186 3.57 -22.45 -0.10
N ARG A 187 2.59 -22.79 -0.95
CA ARG A 187 2.28 -24.17 -1.37
C ARG A 187 3.33 -24.79 -2.30
N GLN A 188 4.48 -24.14 -2.46
CA GLN A 188 5.62 -24.72 -3.15
C GLN A 188 5.99 -26.08 -2.53
N SER A 189 6.08 -27.10 -3.39
CA SER A 189 6.39 -28.46 -2.97
C SER A 189 7.84 -28.80 -3.29
N LEU A 190 8.55 -29.27 -2.27
CA LEU A 190 9.83 -29.98 -2.43
C LEU A 190 9.53 -31.48 -2.46
N ASP A 191 10.12 -32.22 -3.40
CA ASP A 191 10.10 -33.69 -3.40
C ASP A 191 11.54 -34.15 -3.55
N GLU A 192 11.85 -35.26 -2.90
CA GLU A 192 13.14 -35.92 -3.03
C GLU A 192 13.24 -36.74 -4.33
N LYS A 193 12.13 -36.86 -5.09
CA LYS A 193 12.08 -37.58 -6.37
C LYS A 193 12.45 -36.70 -7.57
N ASP A 194 13.23 -37.29 -8.47
CA ASP A 194 13.96 -36.73 -9.62
C ASP A 194 13.10 -36.10 -10.74
N ASN A 195 12.15 -35.21 -10.44
CA ASN A 195 11.57 -34.34 -11.47
C ASN A 195 12.35 -33.02 -11.50
N ARG A 196 13.51 -33.04 -12.17
CA ARG A 196 14.36 -31.87 -12.35
C ARG A 196 13.70 -30.91 -13.34
N LEU A 197 13.49 -29.67 -12.91
CA LEU A 197 13.02 -28.56 -13.75
C LEU A 197 13.95 -28.35 -14.96
N SER A 198 13.39 -27.94 -16.09
CA SER A 198 14.19 -27.50 -17.24
C SER A 198 14.97 -26.23 -16.93
N GLU A 199 16.08 -25.99 -17.64
CA GLU A 199 16.87 -24.76 -17.46
C GLU A 199 16.06 -23.53 -17.86
N GLU A 200 15.21 -23.65 -18.88
CA GLU A 200 14.31 -22.60 -19.35
C GLU A 200 13.29 -22.21 -18.26
N GLU A 201 12.66 -23.19 -17.60
CA GLU A 201 11.73 -22.93 -16.49
C GLU A 201 12.44 -22.28 -15.31
N PHE A 202 13.64 -22.77 -14.96
CA PHE A 202 14.44 -22.20 -13.88
C PHE A 202 14.80 -20.73 -14.15
N GLN A 203 15.28 -20.44 -15.35
CA GLN A 203 15.69 -19.09 -15.73
C GLN A 203 14.49 -18.14 -15.79
N MET A 204 13.36 -18.60 -16.35
CA MET A 204 12.11 -17.81 -16.39
C MET A 204 11.62 -17.45 -14.99
N VAL A 205 11.57 -18.41 -14.07
CA VAL A 205 11.15 -18.16 -12.68
C VAL A 205 12.10 -17.17 -12.01
N ARG A 206 13.42 -17.37 -12.17
CA ARG A 206 14.43 -16.48 -11.59
C ARG A 206 14.26 -15.04 -12.08
N GLU A 207 14.05 -14.84 -13.38
CA GLU A 207 13.82 -13.51 -13.96
C GLU A 207 12.55 -12.85 -13.42
N LYS A 208 11.46 -13.62 -13.26
CA LYS A 208 10.21 -13.11 -12.69
C LYS A 208 10.38 -12.67 -11.24
N TRP A 209 11.06 -13.47 -10.42
CA TRP A 209 11.35 -13.13 -9.03
C TRP A 209 12.34 -11.97 -8.90
N GLN A 210 13.34 -11.88 -9.79
CA GLN A 210 14.26 -10.74 -9.85
C GLN A 210 13.51 -9.45 -10.19
N SER A 211 12.64 -9.49 -11.20
CA SER A 211 11.82 -8.33 -11.57
C SER A 211 10.89 -7.92 -10.42
N PHE A 212 10.28 -8.89 -9.74
CA PHE A 212 9.43 -8.63 -8.57
C PHE A 212 10.21 -8.02 -7.40
N LYS A 213 11.45 -8.48 -7.15
CA LYS A 213 12.35 -7.91 -6.16
C LYS A 213 12.67 -6.44 -6.45
N GLU A 214 13.05 -6.13 -7.69
CA GLU A 214 13.38 -4.75 -8.11
C GLU A 214 12.17 -3.83 -8.00
N LEU A 215 10.98 -4.30 -8.38
CA LEU A 215 9.75 -3.53 -8.25
C LEU A 215 9.27 -3.36 -6.80
N SER A 216 9.68 -4.24 -5.89
CA SER A 216 9.32 -4.17 -4.47
C SER A 216 10.37 -3.46 -3.63
N GLU A 217 11.47 -2.97 -4.24
CA GLU A 217 12.57 -2.36 -3.50
C GLU A 217 12.08 -1.16 -2.67
N PRO A 218 12.50 -1.00 -1.39
CA PRO A 218 12.04 0.10 -0.56
C PRO A 218 12.14 1.51 -1.19
N PRO A 219 13.20 1.87 -1.95
CA PRO A 219 13.29 3.18 -2.60
C PRO A 219 12.54 3.26 -3.93
N ALA A 220 12.00 2.16 -4.46
CA ALA A 220 11.30 2.14 -5.76
C ALA A 220 10.07 3.08 -5.75
N PHE A 221 9.48 3.26 -4.57
CA PHE A 221 8.37 4.16 -4.35
C PHE A 221 8.76 5.23 -3.33
N ARG A 222 8.27 6.45 -3.52
CA ARG A 222 8.59 7.60 -2.66
C ARG A 222 7.78 7.57 -1.35
N TRP A 223 7.72 6.43 -0.67
CA TRP A 223 6.95 6.23 0.55
C TRP A 223 7.27 7.28 1.62
N GLN A 224 8.55 7.55 1.87
CA GLN A 224 8.97 8.61 2.80
C GLN A 224 8.48 10.01 2.41
N ALA A 225 8.30 10.30 1.13
CA ALA A 225 7.70 11.57 0.70
C ALA A 225 6.19 11.54 0.98
N LEU A 226 5.51 10.45 0.61
CA LEU A 226 4.07 10.28 0.85
C LEU A 226 3.71 10.50 2.32
N TRP A 227 4.46 9.91 3.25
CA TRP A 227 4.15 10.04 4.67
C TRP A 227 4.36 11.45 5.19
N ARG A 228 5.40 12.14 4.74
CA ARG A 228 5.65 13.54 5.11
C ARG A 228 4.52 14.43 4.62
N GLU A 229 4.08 14.22 3.39
CA GLU A 229 2.95 14.95 2.82
C GLU A 229 1.64 14.65 3.57
N ILE A 230 1.33 13.38 3.87
CA ILE A 230 0.14 13.01 4.65
C ILE A 230 0.21 13.57 6.08
N ARG A 231 1.37 13.55 6.73
CA ARG A 231 1.55 14.15 8.06
C ARG A 231 1.25 15.66 8.05
N GLY A 232 1.56 16.34 6.94
CA GLY A 232 1.45 17.79 6.83
C GLY A 232 2.61 18.52 7.55
N SER A 233 2.70 19.82 7.35
CA SER A 233 3.72 20.65 8.04
C SER A 233 3.38 20.80 9.52
N GLU A 234 4.30 20.41 10.40
CA GLU A 234 4.24 20.79 11.82
C GLU A 234 4.61 22.29 11.91
N ASP A 235 3.61 23.14 12.16
CA ASP A 235 3.73 24.53 12.59
C ASP A 235 4.63 25.50 11.78
N ASP A 236 4.03 26.20 10.80
CA ASP A 236 4.49 27.55 10.44
C ASP A 236 3.84 28.56 11.42
N GLN A 237 4.47 28.75 12.59
CA GLN A 237 4.32 29.93 13.43
C GLN A 237 5.52 30.88 13.26
N GLY A 238 5.87 31.21 12.02
CA GLY A 238 6.93 32.18 11.71
C GLY A 238 6.73 32.80 10.32
N PRO A 239 7.19 34.04 10.07
CA PRO A 239 6.93 34.72 8.81
C PRO A 239 7.69 34.03 7.68
N THR A 240 6.92 33.52 6.71
CA THR A 240 7.39 32.81 5.53
C THR A 240 8.20 33.76 4.63
N THR A 241 9.52 33.64 4.62
CA THR A 241 10.32 34.06 3.46
C THR A 241 10.20 33.00 2.38
N THR A 242 9.53 33.40 1.30
CA THR A 242 9.35 32.66 0.06
C THR A 242 10.70 32.27 -0.54
N SER A 243 10.86 31.00 -0.94
CA SER A 243 11.88 30.60 -1.92
C SER A 243 11.27 29.58 -2.88
N HIS A 244 10.78 30.10 -4.01
CA HIS A 244 10.39 29.30 -5.15
C HIS A 244 11.62 28.71 -5.84
N ILE A 245 11.75 27.39 -5.86
CA ILE A 245 12.44 26.70 -6.95
C ILE A 245 11.56 25.54 -7.41
N PRO A 246 10.89 25.65 -8.58
CA PRO A 246 10.17 24.54 -9.17
C PRO A 246 11.17 23.59 -9.83
N THR A 247 11.31 22.38 -9.29
CA THR A 247 11.93 21.28 -10.04
C THR A 247 10.82 20.42 -10.63
N SER A 248 10.47 20.67 -11.89
CA SER A 248 9.57 19.81 -12.65
C SER A 248 10.22 18.42 -12.85
N PRO A 249 9.54 17.30 -12.55
CA PRO A 249 10.04 15.99 -12.92
C PRO A 249 9.70 15.69 -14.38
N ILE A 250 10.72 15.40 -15.17
CA ILE A 250 10.61 14.70 -16.46
C ILE A 250 10.29 13.24 -16.14
N MET A 251 9.00 12.90 -16.05
CA MET A 251 8.56 11.51 -16.22
C MET A 251 8.39 11.27 -17.72
N SER A 252 9.00 10.20 -18.22
CA SER A 252 8.83 9.76 -19.61
C SER A 252 7.35 9.56 -19.90
N SER A 253 6.86 10.30 -20.88
CA SER A 253 5.50 10.24 -21.41
C SER A 253 5.25 8.90 -22.10
N TYR A 254 4.94 7.86 -21.32
CA TYR A 254 4.11 6.79 -21.83
C TYR A 254 2.67 7.31 -21.83
N SER A 255 2.15 7.51 -23.04
CA SER A 255 0.77 7.86 -23.35
C SER A 255 -0.20 6.85 -22.73
N SER A 256 -0.51 7.01 -21.45
CA SER A 256 -1.70 6.41 -20.85
C SER A 256 -2.89 7.26 -21.26
N LYS A 257 -3.47 6.93 -22.41
CA LYS A 257 -4.85 7.31 -22.71
C LYS A 257 -5.69 6.84 -21.53
N SER A 258 -6.10 7.79 -20.68
CA SER A 258 -7.10 7.69 -19.62
C SER A 258 -8.21 6.72 -20.02
N HIS A 259 -8.01 5.44 -19.74
CA HIS A 259 -9.10 4.50 -19.57
C HIS A 259 -9.58 4.79 -18.17
N LYS A 260 -10.62 5.63 -18.08
CA LYS A 260 -11.45 5.75 -16.89
C LYS A 260 -11.58 4.35 -16.28
N ILE A 261 -11.08 4.22 -15.05
CA ILE A 261 -11.00 2.98 -14.30
C ILE A 261 -12.41 2.38 -14.23
N LEU A 262 -12.68 1.46 -15.14
CA LEU A 262 -13.99 0.85 -15.43
C LEU A 262 -14.29 -0.34 -14.50
N PHE A 263 -13.47 -0.57 -13.47
CA PHE A 263 -13.56 -1.74 -12.61
C PHE A 263 -14.85 -1.75 -11.76
N TRP A 264 -15.31 -0.58 -11.29
CA TRP A 264 -16.50 -0.45 -10.44
C TRP A 264 -17.78 -0.97 -11.09
N ARG A 265 -17.90 -0.94 -12.43
CA ARG A 265 -19.06 -1.50 -13.14
C ARG A 265 -19.14 -3.04 -13.10
N LYS A 266 -18.02 -3.73 -12.87
CA LYS A 266 -18.01 -5.20 -12.77
C LYS A 266 -18.33 -5.70 -11.36
N PHE A 267 -17.91 -4.98 -10.32
CA PHE A 267 -18.12 -5.42 -8.94
C PHE A 267 -19.59 -5.27 -8.49
N PHE A 268 -20.23 -4.13 -8.78
CA PHE A 268 -21.64 -3.93 -8.40
C PHE A 268 -22.66 -4.74 -9.23
N ARG A 269 -22.30 -5.19 -10.45
CA ARG A 269 -23.17 -6.10 -11.21
C ARG A 269 -23.24 -7.52 -10.61
N ARG A 270 -22.23 -7.96 -9.88
CA ARG A 270 -22.22 -9.30 -9.25
C ARG A 270 -22.99 -9.36 -7.94
N ILE A 271 -23.09 -8.26 -7.22
CA ILE A 271 -23.81 -8.21 -5.93
C ILE A 271 -25.31 -7.98 -6.16
N SER A 272 -25.69 -7.24 -7.21
CA SER A 272 -27.10 -7.01 -7.54
C SER A 272 -27.80 -8.21 -8.20
N SER A 273 -27.06 -9.20 -8.75
CA SER A 273 -27.64 -10.39 -9.38
C SER A 273 -27.91 -11.56 -8.41
N CYS A 274 -27.73 -11.34 -7.10
CA CYS A 274 -28.06 -12.32 -6.06
C CYS A 274 -29.29 -11.91 -5.24
N PHE A 275 -29.94 -10.81 -5.61
CA PHE A 275 -31.23 -10.38 -5.08
C PHE A 275 -32.17 -10.10 -6.26
N ASP A 276 -32.55 -11.17 -6.96
CA ASP A 276 -33.79 -11.31 -7.74
C ASP A 276 -34.07 -12.81 -7.91
#